data_AF-A0A244E141-F1
#
_entry.id   AF-A0A244E141-F1
#
_cell.length_a   1.000
_cell.length_b   1.000
_cell.length_c   1.000
_cell.angle_alpha   90.00
_cell.angle_beta   90.00
_cell.angle_gamma   90.00
#
_symmetry.space_group_name_H-M   'P 1'
#
loop_
_entity.id
_entity.type
_entity.pdbx_description
1 polymer ?
#
loop_
_entity_poly.entity_id
_entity_poly.type
_entity_poly.pdbx_seq_one_letter_code
_entity_poly.pdbx_strand_id
1 'polypeptide(L)'
;MNSTATPIQAQFSQALAARGWNLDRVRVDVASKDYETAAGGRTAFVYCRQNRDGDHVLTGDYWSEGRNVLSTCWALFRPGADEATIASEIERFAAEAEKTIAGTYAMRIKALLADEGGSAPEEETTSAPRY
;
A
#
# COMPACT_ATOMS: atom_id res chain seq x y z
N MET A 1 26.35 12.14 -0.15
CA MET A 1 25.58 13.17 0.58
C MET A 1 24.43 12.45 1.26
N ASN A 2 24.51 12.26 2.58
CA ASN A 2 23.44 11.61 3.33
C ASN A 2 22.35 12.65 3.55
N SER A 3 21.30 12.63 2.73
CA SER A 3 20.12 13.46 2.96
C SER A 3 19.43 12.98 4.23
N THR A 4 19.58 13.71 5.33
CA THR A 4 18.86 13.42 6.58
C THR A 4 17.36 13.51 6.31
N ALA A 5 16.61 12.45 6.66
CA ALA A 5 15.16 12.44 6.53
C ALA A 5 14.53 13.60 7.31
N THR A 6 13.58 14.30 6.70
CA THR A 6 12.75 15.28 7.43
C THR A 6 11.84 14.55 8.42
N PRO A 7 11.39 15.19 9.51
CA PRO A 7 10.46 14.56 10.47
C PRO A 7 9.20 13.99 9.80
N ILE A 8 8.66 14.68 8.80
CA ILE A 8 7.49 14.24 8.03
C ILE A 8 7.80 12.97 7.23
N GLN A 9 8.98 12.87 6.61
CA GLN A 9 9.40 11.65 5.90
C GLN A 9 9.64 10.47 6.84
N ALA A 10 10.12 10.74 8.06
CA ALA A 10 10.26 9.71 9.08
C ALA A 10 8.90 9.17 9.54
N GLN A 11 7.93 10.05 9.83
CA GLN A 11 6.56 9.65 10.17
C GLN A 11 5.87 8.91 9.02
N PHE A 12 6.05 9.38 7.78
CA PHE A 12 5.58 8.70 6.58
C PHE A 12 6.15 7.28 6.50
N SER A 13 7.46 7.13 6.63
CA SER A 13 8.12 5.82 6.58
C SER A 13 7.61 4.90 7.69
N GLN A 14 7.44 5.42 8.91
CA GLN A 14 6.95 4.63 10.04
C GLN A 14 5.51 4.13 9.81
N ALA A 15 4.60 5.01 9.39
CA ALA A 15 3.20 4.65 9.12
C ALA A 15 3.10 3.60 7.99
N LEU A 16 3.87 3.77 6.93
CA LEU A 16 3.87 2.85 5.79
C LEU A 16 4.47 1.49 6.16
N ALA A 17 5.58 1.47 6.92
CA ALA A 17 6.16 0.23 7.43
C ALA A 17 5.21 -0.54 8.35
N ALA A 18 4.46 0.16 9.22
CA ALA A 18 3.46 -0.45 10.09
C ALA A 18 2.33 -1.15 9.31
N ARG A 19 2.08 -0.73 8.07
CA ARG A 19 1.10 -1.32 7.13
C ARG A 19 1.71 -2.36 6.19
N GLY A 20 2.95 -2.77 6.42
CA GLY A 20 3.65 -3.77 5.61
C GLY A 20 4.13 -3.25 4.26
N TRP A 21 4.34 -1.95 4.11
CA TRP A 21 5.06 -1.41 2.95
C TRP A 21 6.56 -1.57 3.15
N ASN A 22 7.26 -1.87 2.06
CA ASN A 22 8.70 -1.95 1.97
C ASN A 22 9.28 -0.54 1.80
N LEU A 23 10.05 -0.09 2.78
CA LEU A 23 10.78 1.17 2.70
C LEU A 23 11.99 1.04 1.77
N ASP A 24 12.24 2.06 0.96
CA ASP A 24 13.44 2.10 0.13
C ASP A 24 14.68 2.36 1.01
N ARG A 25 15.76 1.60 0.76
CA ARG A 25 16.98 1.64 1.58
C ARG A 25 17.81 2.90 1.34
N VAL A 26 17.63 3.56 0.20
CA VAL A 26 18.37 4.74 -0.23
C VAL A 26 17.50 5.98 -0.12
N ARG A 27 16.19 5.83 -0.37
CA ARG A 27 15.22 6.92 -0.47
C ARG A 27 14.17 6.85 0.64
N VAL A 28 14.39 7.62 1.70
CA VAL A 28 13.43 7.78 2.82
C VAL A 28 12.09 8.41 2.42
N ASP A 29 11.98 8.95 1.21
CA ASP A 29 10.78 9.52 0.64
C ASP A 29 9.96 8.52 -0.19
N VAL A 30 10.35 7.24 -0.24
CA VAL A 30 9.73 6.22 -1.08
C VAL A 30 9.38 4.97 -0.26
N ALA A 31 8.17 4.48 -0.43
CA ALA A 31 7.78 3.14 0.01
C ALA A 31 7.09 2.38 -1.13
N SER A 32 7.18 1.05 -1.10
CA SER A 32 6.61 0.18 -2.12
C SER A 32 5.90 -1.01 -1.50
N LYS A 33 4.91 -1.58 -2.18
CA LYS A 33 4.23 -2.79 -1.71
C LYS A 33 3.84 -3.64 -2.90
N ASP A 34 4.16 -4.92 -2.81
CA ASP A 34 3.84 -5.89 -3.85
C ASP A 34 2.45 -6.45 -3.61
N TYR A 35 1.67 -6.45 -4.69
CA TYR A 35 0.33 -7.00 -4.75
C TYR A 35 0.31 -8.07 -5.81
N GLU A 36 0.07 -9.30 -5.40
CA GLU A 36 -0.31 -10.33 -6.35
C GLU A 36 -1.77 -10.08 -6.74
N THR A 37 -2.05 -10.04 -8.04
CA THR A 37 -3.38 -9.79 -8.63
C THR A 37 -3.77 -10.94 -9.55
N ALA A 38 -5.03 -11.00 -10.00
CA ALA A 38 -5.46 -11.98 -11.00
C ALA A 38 -4.72 -11.84 -12.35
N ALA A 39 -4.09 -10.70 -12.61
CA ALA A 39 -3.30 -10.43 -13.81
C ALA A 39 -1.78 -10.52 -13.57
N GLY A 40 -1.35 -11.17 -12.47
CA GLY A 40 0.05 -11.30 -12.05
C GLY A 40 0.48 -10.29 -10.98
N GLY A 41 1.73 -10.40 -10.55
CA GLY A 41 2.34 -9.50 -9.55
C GLY A 41 2.44 -8.05 -10.05
N ARG A 42 2.11 -7.10 -9.17
CA ARG A 42 2.17 -5.65 -9.41
C ARG A 42 2.73 -4.96 -8.19
N THR A 43 3.63 -4.00 -8.39
CA THR A 43 4.19 -3.18 -7.30
C THR A 43 3.52 -1.82 -7.29
N ALA A 44 3.01 -1.41 -6.14
CA ALA A 44 2.61 -0.03 -5.87
C ALA A 44 3.79 0.74 -5.29
N PHE A 45 3.90 2.01 -5.64
CA PHE A 45 4.85 2.95 -5.04
C PHE A 45 4.10 4.13 -4.45
N VAL A 46 4.58 4.64 -3.33
CA VAL A 46 4.12 5.88 -2.72
C VAL A 46 5.31 6.75 -2.35
N TYR A 47 5.09 8.06 -2.37
CA TYR A 47 6.14 9.07 -2.28
C TYR A 47 5.77 10.15 -1.28
N CYS A 48 6.75 10.66 -0.54
CA CYS A 48 6.65 11.84 0.31
C CYS A 48 7.68 12.91 -0.11
N ARG A 49 7.31 13.71 -1.11
CA ARG A 49 8.24 14.67 -1.71
C ARG A 49 8.09 16.04 -1.07
N GLN A 50 9.22 16.68 -0.78
CA GLN A 50 9.24 18.08 -0.38
C GLN A 50 9.48 18.98 -1.60
N ASN A 51 8.69 20.04 -1.77
CA ASN A 51 8.91 21.05 -2.79
C ASN A 51 9.91 22.14 -2.30
N ARG A 52 10.23 23.11 -3.16
CA ARG A 52 11.16 24.21 -2.81
C ARG A 52 10.60 25.17 -1.77
N ASP A 53 9.29 25.27 -1.69
CA ASP A 53 8.58 26.14 -0.74
C ASP A 53 8.46 25.50 0.65
N GLY A 54 8.93 24.25 0.78
CA GLY A 54 8.94 23.49 2.01
C GLY A 54 7.67 22.67 2.25
N ASP A 55 6.68 22.72 1.35
CA ASP A 55 5.51 21.86 1.41
C ASP A 55 5.89 20.40 1.12
N HIS A 56 5.21 19.49 1.80
CA HIS A 56 5.34 18.06 1.54
C HIS A 56 4.08 17.56 0.85
N VAL A 57 4.27 16.74 -0.19
CA VAL A 57 3.19 16.13 -0.96
C VAL A 57 3.32 14.62 -0.92
N LEU A 58 2.23 13.95 -0.53
CA LEU A 58 2.08 12.51 -0.69
C LEU A 58 1.39 12.19 -2.01
N THR A 59 1.97 11.26 -2.76
CA THR A 59 1.38 10.76 -4.02
C THR A 59 1.68 9.28 -4.18
N GLY A 60 0.93 8.58 -5.03
CA GLY A 60 1.19 7.18 -5.35
C GLY A 60 1.15 6.85 -6.83
N ASP A 61 1.85 5.78 -7.18
CA ASP A 61 1.85 5.18 -8.50
C ASP A 61 1.49 3.69 -8.40
N TYR A 62 0.37 3.32 -9.02
CA TYR A 62 -0.01 1.92 -9.26
C TYR A 62 -0.78 1.82 -10.57
N TRP A 63 -0.15 1.20 -11.57
CA TRP A 63 -0.74 1.05 -12.90
C TRP A 63 -1.61 -0.19 -13.00
N SER A 64 -2.90 0.03 -13.19
CA SER A 64 -3.92 -1.01 -13.41
C SER A 64 -5.00 -0.46 -14.34
N GLU A 65 -5.64 -1.33 -15.12
CA GLU A 65 -6.74 -0.95 -16.02
C GLU A 65 -6.39 0.19 -17.01
N GLY A 66 -5.11 0.27 -17.43
CA GLY A 66 -4.64 1.30 -18.35
C GLY A 66 -4.48 2.70 -17.74
N ARG A 67 -4.53 2.85 -16.41
CA ARG A 67 -4.32 4.13 -15.72
C ARG A 67 -3.53 3.97 -14.42
N ASN A 68 -2.98 5.08 -13.90
CA ASN A 68 -2.51 5.13 -12.52
C ASN A 68 -3.72 5.32 -11.59
N VAL A 69 -4.12 4.27 -10.88
CA VAL A 69 -5.30 4.31 -9.99
C VAL A 69 -5.06 5.14 -8.73
N LEU A 70 -3.80 5.34 -8.34
CA LEU A 70 -3.42 6.17 -7.19
C LEU A 70 -3.27 7.66 -7.54
N SER A 71 -3.48 8.04 -8.80
CA SER A 71 -3.35 9.44 -9.25
C SER A 71 -4.27 10.42 -8.51
N THR A 72 -5.36 9.94 -7.93
CA THR A 72 -6.30 10.74 -7.13
C THR A 72 -6.01 10.68 -5.63
N CYS A 73 -5.14 9.77 -5.18
CA CYS A 73 -4.75 9.64 -3.77
C CYS A 73 -3.59 10.61 -3.51
N TRP A 74 -3.84 11.66 -2.72
CA TRP A 74 -2.81 12.61 -2.34
C TRP A 74 -3.09 13.28 -1.00
N ALA A 75 -2.03 13.81 -0.39
CA ALA A 75 -2.09 14.70 0.76
C ALA A 75 -1.07 15.82 0.59
N LEU A 76 -1.37 17.02 1.09
CA LEU A 76 -0.50 18.19 1.04
C LEU A 76 -0.33 18.75 2.45
N PHE A 77 0.92 18.90 2.88
CA PHE A 77 1.28 19.51 4.15
C PHE A 77 1.97 20.83 3.88
N ARG A 78 1.45 21.90 4.47
CA ARG A 78 2.14 23.19 4.47
C ARG A 78 3.19 23.21 5.59
N PRO A 79 4.27 24.00 5.44
CA PRO A 79 5.19 24.27 6.53
C PRO A 79 4.45 24.73 7.79
N GLY A 80 4.78 24.12 8.93
CA GLY A 80 4.17 24.45 10.22
C GLY A 80 2.80 23.81 10.48
N ALA A 81 2.34 22.89 9.64
CA ALA A 81 1.23 22.00 10.00
C ALA A 81 1.55 21.26 11.32
N ASP A 82 0.54 21.08 12.15
CA ASP A 82 0.71 20.41 13.43
C ASP A 82 0.98 18.91 13.25
N GLU A 83 1.76 18.35 14.17
CA GLU A 83 2.23 16.97 14.10
C GLU A 83 1.06 15.95 14.08
N ALA A 84 -0.01 16.22 14.82
CA ALA A 84 -1.15 15.32 14.91
C ALA A 84 -1.93 15.29 13.59
N THR A 85 -2.14 16.44 12.94
CA THR A 85 -2.75 16.54 11.62
C THR A 85 -1.90 15.84 10.57
N ILE A 86 -0.58 16.03 10.59
CA ILE A 86 0.34 15.35 9.66
C ILE A 86 0.19 13.84 9.80
N ALA A 87 0.28 13.31 11.02
CA ALA A 87 0.13 11.87 11.26
C ALA A 87 -1.23 11.34 10.81
N SER A 88 -2.32 12.05 11.14
CA SER A 88 -3.69 11.69 10.73
C SER A 88 -3.84 11.64 9.20
N GLU A 89 -3.28 12.62 8.50
CA GLU A 89 -3.36 12.71 7.04
C GLU A 89 -2.48 11.66 6.34
N ILE A 90 -1.30 11.31 6.90
CA ILE A 90 -0.49 10.19 6.43
C ILE A 90 -1.28 8.88 6.54
N GLU A 91 -1.92 8.64 7.68
CA GLU A 91 -2.74 7.44 7.90
C GLU A 91 -3.95 7.38 6.97
N ARG A 92 -4.62 8.54 6.77
CA ARG A 92 -5.72 8.68 5.81
C ARG A 92 -5.25 8.33 4.40
N PHE A 93 -4.14 8.92 3.95
CA PHE A 93 -3.55 8.67 2.65
C PHE A 93 -3.21 7.18 2.45
N ALA A 94 -2.54 6.56 3.42
CA ALA A 94 -2.16 5.16 3.34
C ALA A 94 -3.39 4.24 3.27
N ALA A 95 -4.42 4.50 4.07
CA ALA A 95 -5.68 3.76 4.02
C ALA A 95 -6.41 3.93 2.69
N GLU A 96 -6.44 5.15 2.17
CA GLU A 96 -7.07 5.45 0.88
C GLU A 96 -6.34 4.77 -0.28
N ALA A 97 -5.00 4.75 -0.27
CA ALA A 97 -4.19 4.06 -1.26
C ALA A 97 -4.47 2.55 -1.26
N GLU A 98 -4.45 1.91 -0.08
CA GLU A 98 -4.71 0.48 0.06
C GLU A 98 -6.13 0.11 -0.37
N LYS A 99 -7.13 0.90 0.05
CA LYS A 99 -8.53 0.74 -0.36
C LYS A 99 -8.69 0.88 -1.88
N THR A 100 -8.02 1.86 -2.48
CA THR A 100 -8.10 2.13 -3.92
C THR A 100 -7.48 0.98 -4.73
N ILE A 101 -6.32 0.47 -4.30
CA ILE A 101 -5.68 -0.71 -4.92
C ILE A 101 -6.59 -1.94 -4.80
N ALA A 102 -7.12 -2.22 -3.61
CA ALA A 102 -8.03 -3.34 -3.38
C ALA A 102 -9.31 -3.24 -4.22
N GLY A 103 -9.76 -2.02 -4.55
CA GLY A 103 -10.91 -1.76 -5.40
C GLY A 103 -10.68 -2.02 -6.90
N THR A 104 -9.43 -2.21 -7.34
CA THR A 104 -9.15 -2.51 -8.76
C THR A 104 -9.70 -3.87 -9.18
N TYR A 105 -10.10 -3.99 -10.43
CA TYR A 105 -10.74 -5.16 -11.00
C TYR A 105 -9.90 -6.43 -10.80
N ALA A 106 -8.60 -6.39 -11.09
CA ALA A 106 -7.72 -7.55 -10.94
C ALA A 106 -7.55 -7.99 -9.47
N MET A 107 -7.62 -7.05 -8.51
CA MET A 107 -7.60 -7.35 -7.08
C MET A 107 -8.93 -7.96 -6.62
N ARG A 108 -10.05 -7.43 -7.10
CA ARG A 108 -11.39 -7.96 -6.79
C ARG A 108 -11.57 -9.39 -7.31
N ILE A 109 -11.13 -9.69 -8.53
CA ILE A 109 -11.16 -11.07 -9.05
C ILE A 109 -10.31 -11.99 -8.18
N LYS A 110 -9.09 -11.56 -7.83
CA LYS A 110 -8.22 -12.40 -6.99
C LYS A 110 -8.88 -12.72 -5.65
N ALA A 111 -9.50 -11.73 -5.01
CA ALA A 111 -10.21 -11.95 -3.75
C ALA A 111 -11.33 -12.98 -3.90
N LEU A 112 -12.15 -12.88 -4.95
CA LEU A 112 -13.21 -13.85 -5.25
C LEU A 112 -12.66 -15.27 -5.46
N LEU A 113 -11.57 -15.41 -6.23
CA LEU A 113 -10.94 -16.71 -6.48
C LEU A 113 -10.31 -17.32 -5.21
N ALA A 114 -9.82 -16.48 -4.29
CA ALA A 114 -9.28 -16.94 -3.02
C ALA A 114 -10.37 -17.48 -2.09
N ASP A 115 -11.56 -16.87 -2.09
CA ASP A 115 -12.70 -17.31 -1.29
C ASP A 115 -13.28 -18.65 -1.80
N GLU A 116 -13.32 -18.87 -3.12
CA GLU A 116 -13.82 -20.12 -3.72
C GLU A 116 -12.85 -21.31 -3.53
N GLY A 117 -11.55 -21.05 -3.31
CA GLY A 117 -10.54 -22.08 -3.07
C GLY A 117 -10.52 -22.65 -1.63
N GLY A 118 -11.30 -22.08 -0.71
CA GLY A 118 -11.33 -22.48 0.71
C GLY A 118 -12.34 -23.58 1.09
N SER A 119 -13.10 -24.11 0.12
CA SER A 119 -14.13 -25.14 0.34
C SER A 119 -13.86 -26.40 -0.48
N ALA A 120 -12.86 -27.19 -0.10
CA ALA A 120 -12.77 -28.59 -0.52
C ALA A 120 -13.18 -29.47 0.68
N PRO A 121 -14.16 -30.38 0.54
CA PRO A 121 -14.50 -31.30 1.62
C PRO A 121 -13.33 -32.28 1.82
N GLU A 122 -12.95 -32.50 3.08
CA GLU A 122 -12.05 -33.59 3.46
C GLU A 122 -12.69 -34.91 2.99
N GLU A 123 -12.04 -35.61 2.06
CA GLU A 123 -12.44 -36.95 1.67
C GLU A 123 -12.29 -37.88 2.88
N GLU A 124 -13.41 -38.13 3.54
CA GLU A 124 -13.60 -39.12 4.59
C GLU A 124 -13.24 -40.50 4.04
N THR A 125 -11.96 -40.88 4.18
CA THR A 125 -11.46 -42.18 3.74
C THR A 125 -11.99 -43.23 4.72
N THR A 126 -13.17 -43.78 4.40
CA THR A 126 -13.72 -44.97 5.06
C THR A 126 -12.73 -46.13 4.89
N SER A 127 -11.91 -46.37 5.91
CA SER A 127 -11.10 -47.58 6.02
C SER A 127 -11.89 -48.62 6.81
N ALA A 128 -12.50 -49.56 6.10
CA ALA A 128 -13.24 -50.70 6.65
C ALA A 128 -12.37 -51.58 7.57
N PRO A 129 -12.95 -52.24 8.59
CA PRO A 129 -12.20 -53.11 9.48
C PRO A 129 -11.91 -54.46 8.81
N ARG A 130 -10.67 -54.94 8.90
CA ARG A 130 -10.33 -56.33 8.60
C ARG A 130 -10.63 -57.19 9.83
N TYR A 131 -11.45 -58.23 9.63
CA TYR A 131 -11.68 -59.35 10.54
C TYR A 131 -10.42 -60.21 10.71
#